data_AF-A0A968YI69-F1
#
_entry.id   AF-A0A968YI69-F1
#
_cell.length_a   1.000
_cell.length_b   1.000
_cell.length_c   1.000
_cell.angle_alpha   90.00
_cell.angle_beta   90.00
_cell.angle_gamma   90.00
#
_symmetry.space_group_name_H-M   'P 1'
#
loop_
_entity.id
_entity.type
_entity.pdbx_description
1 polymer ?
#
loop_
_entity_poly.entity_id
_entity_poly.type
_entity_poly.pdbx_seq_one_letter_code
_entity_poly.pdbx_strand_id
1 'polypeptide(L)'
;MQQKLLVSKKTAIKQLVYSKLEKALSTYTKSRCLECITDKNIPLSQGRKEREIVYISGIALRLAKFEKYPVMEIANGIVSHISANYDKDFKIQVVSPGWIHLEVTHPLLAAWLQRIAVGGVQKPGNRGVSSSSFFSSPKSASLFTAQYTHARCCSLLRLAVHEGLMKQRESNLDDCESAKQSVLSSILTPNPIPWLNSDEKLRFNHLACYLLINELVRVVDKLEEPDFGNSVNWEKAALNLSRVFETFWCKCRIFGEVKTASPELAQAKIGLTLATQSVLKSLLEEKLGVFALCEV
;
A
#
# COMPACT_ATOMS: atom_id res chain seq x y z
N MET A 1 2.75 9.34 30.61
CA MET A 1 1.72 8.76 29.72
C MET A 1 1.97 9.23 28.30
N GLN A 2 2.67 8.44 27.49
CA GLN A 2 2.94 8.72 26.07
C GLN A 2 2.45 7.55 25.23
N GLN A 3 1.23 7.64 24.74
CA GLN A 3 0.79 6.91 23.55
C GLN A 3 0.53 7.95 22.46
N LYS A 4 1.56 8.21 21.65
CA LYS A 4 1.41 8.89 20.35
C LYS A 4 1.79 7.88 19.26
N LEU A 5 0.88 6.96 18.96
CA LEU A 5 0.86 6.27 17.68
C LEU A 5 0.12 7.16 16.67
N LEU A 6 0.78 8.25 16.26
CA LEU A 6 0.41 8.99 15.05
C LEU A 6 0.95 8.17 13.87
N VAL A 7 0.22 7.12 13.52
CA VAL A 7 0.46 6.33 12.31
C VAL A 7 0.15 7.25 11.13
N SER A 8 1.15 7.57 10.30
CA SER A 8 0.96 8.37 9.09
C SER A 8 -0.09 7.70 8.18
N LYS A 9 -0.89 8.55 7.52
CA LYS A 9 -2.12 8.20 6.77
C LYS A 9 -1.90 7.33 5.51
N LYS A 10 -0.70 6.78 5.30
CA LYS A 10 -0.38 5.76 4.29
C LYS A 10 0.70 4.85 4.88
N THR A 11 0.33 3.97 5.80
CA THR A 11 1.34 3.16 6.49
C THR A 11 1.99 2.20 5.49
N ALA A 12 3.22 2.48 5.07
CA ALA A 12 4.05 1.55 4.33
C ALA A 12 4.10 0.21 5.08
N ILE A 13 3.83 -0.89 4.38
CA ILE A 13 3.90 -2.22 4.98
C ILE A 13 5.35 -2.52 5.38
N LYS A 14 6.33 -2.05 4.59
CA LYS A 14 7.75 -2.14 4.95
C LYS A 14 8.04 -1.49 6.31
N GLN A 15 7.48 -0.31 6.59
CA GLN A 15 7.65 0.37 7.89
C GLN A 15 6.97 -0.39 9.03
N LEU A 16 5.80 -0.97 8.77
CA LEU A 16 5.13 -1.85 9.74
C LEU A 16 6.03 -3.04 10.07
N VAL A 17 6.51 -3.78 9.06
CA VAL A 17 7.41 -4.93 9.23
C VAL A 17 8.68 -4.52 9.97
N TYR A 18 9.27 -3.39 9.56
CA TYR A 18 10.47 -2.84 10.20
C TYR A 18 10.24 -2.59 11.69
N SER A 19 9.17 -1.90 12.06
CA SER A 19 8.85 -1.60 13.47
C SER A 19 8.63 -2.85 14.33
N LYS A 20 8.09 -3.92 13.72
CA LYS A 20 7.82 -5.19 14.39
C LYS A 20 9.11 -5.98 14.60
N LEU A 21 9.97 -6.01 13.58
CA LEU A 21 11.32 -6.56 13.67
C LEU A 21 12.16 -5.82 14.71
N GLU A 22 12.14 -4.49 14.72
CA GLU A 22 12.87 -3.68 15.70
C GLU A 22 12.45 -3.98 17.15
N LYS A 23 11.14 -4.13 17.40
CA LYS A 23 10.62 -4.53 18.71
C LYS A 23 11.04 -5.95 19.10
N ALA A 24 10.99 -6.90 18.16
CA ALA A 24 11.42 -8.28 18.41
C ALA A 24 12.93 -8.35 18.71
N LEU A 25 13.74 -7.61 17.95
CA LEU A 25 15.18 -7.49 18.17
C LEU A 25 15.49 -6.88 19.53
N SER A 26 14.82 -5.78 19.89
CA SER A 26 14.99 -5.12 21.20
C SER A 26 14.65 -6.05 22.37
N THR A 27 13.69 -6.95 22.19
CA THR A 27 13.30 -7.93 23.21
C THR A 27 14.33 -9.05 23.29
N TYR A 28 14.76 -9.57 22.13
CA TYR A 28 15.78 -10.59 22.01
C TYR A 28 17.13 -10.15 22.62
N THR A 29 17.62 -8.95 22.28
CA THR A 29 18.90 -8.44 22.82
C THR A 29 18.85 -8.18 24.33
N LYS A 30 17.75 -7.63 24.84
CA LYS A 30 17.53 -7.45 26.29
C LYS A 30 17.52 -8.78 27.04
N SER A 31 16.87 -9.79 26.49
CA SER A 31 16.82 -11.14 27.12
C SER A 31 18.20 -11.80 27.21
N ARG A 32 19.16 -11.37 26.38
CA ARG A 32 20.51 -11.92 26.32
C ARG A 32 21.60 -10.99 26.87
N CYS A 33 21.23 -9.89 27.53
CA CYS A 33 22.17 -8.90 28.07
C CYS A 33 23.21 -8.41 27.05
N LEU A 34 22.82 -8.32 25.76
CA LEU A 34 23.71 -7.88 24.69
C LEU A 34 23.71 -6.35 24.61
N GLU A 35 24.82 -5.74 25.01
CA GLU A 35 25.20 -4.41 24.53
C GLU A 35 25.61 -4.55 23.05
N CYS A 36 25.23 -3.60 22.19
CA CYS A 36 25.40 -3.62 20.72
C CYS A 36 24.34 -4.45 19.95
N ILE A 37 23.38 -3.73 19.35
CA ILE A 37 23.49 -3.25 17.96
C ILE A 37 22.78 -1.90 17.90
N THR A 38 23.56 -0.84 17.98
CA THR A 38 23.13 0.54 17.72
C THR A 38 23.02 0.84 16.22
N ASP A 39 23.32 -0.15 15.35
CA ASP A 39 23.21 -0.02 13.91
C ASP A 39 21.76 -0.25 13.48
N LYS A 40 20.99 0.85 13.48
CA LYS A 40 19.54 0.94 13.20
C LYS A 40 19.16 0.61 11.75
N ASN A 41 19.85 -0.29 11.07
CA ASN A 41 19.53 -0.62 9.68
C ASN A 41 19.28 -2.12 9.53
N ILE A 42 18.05 -2.54 9.86
CA ILE A 42 17.59 -3.92 9.65
C ILE A 42 17.56 -4.17 8.14
N PRO A 43 18.35 -5.12 7.60
CA PRO A 43 18.29 -5.44 6.19
C PRO A 43 16.91 -6.02 5.89
N LEU A 44 16.10 -5.28 5.13
CA LEU A 44 14.73 -5.63 4.84
C LEU A 44 14.43 -5.33 3.37
N SER A 45 14.07 -6.38 2.62
CA SER A 45 13.71 -6.27 1.21
C SER A 45 12.38 -6.96 0.95
N GLN A 46 11.61 -6.46 -0.01
CA GLN A 46 10.41 -7.16 -0.46
C GLN A 46 10.81 -8.29 -1.42
N GLY A 47 10.27 -9.48 -1.19
CA GLY A 47 10.43 -10.64 -2.06
C GLY A 47 9.73 -10.45 -3.42
N ARG A 48 9.92 -11.43 -4.31
CA ARG A 48 9.42 -11.40 -5.69
C ARG A 48 8.20 -12.29 -5.94
N LYS A 49 7.57 -12.81 -4.90
CA LYS A 49 6.37 -13.65 -5.07
C LYS A 49 5.22 -12.80 -5.64
N GLU A 50 4.51 -13.35 -6.62
CA GLU A 50 3.49 -12.58 -7.36
C GLU A 50 2.14 -12.50 -6.63
N ARG A 51 1.79 -13.54 -5.87
CA ARG A 51 0.49 -13.64 -5.15
C ARG A 51 0.56 -13.24 -3.69
N GLU A 52 1.76 -13.11 -3.15
CA GLU A 52 2.02 -12.91 -1.73
C GLU A 52 2.94 -11.72 -1.54
N ILE A 53 2.66 -10.90 -0.54
CA ILE A 53 3.57 -9.85 -0.11
C ILE A 53 4.48 -10.46 0.95
N VAL A 54 5.73 -10.71 0.59
CA VAL A 54 6.74 -11.28 1.50
C VAL A 54 7.85 -10.26 1.69
N TYR A 55 8.26 -10.06 2.94
CA TYR A 55 9.48 -9.35 3.27
C TYR A 55 10.54 -10.33 3.77
N ILE A 56 11.77 -10.12 3.34
CA ILE A 56 12.91 -10.98 3.64
C ILE A 56 13.91 -10.15 4.43
N SER A 57 14.25 -10.63 5.62
CA SER A 57 15.29 -10.05 6.46
C SER A 57 16.45 -11.01 6.69
N GLY A 58 17.66 -10.49 6.47
CA GLY A 58 18.92 -11.19 6.78
C GLY A 58 19.47 -10.82 8.16
N ILE A 59 18.62 -10.34 9.08
CA ILE A 59 19.10 -9.81 10.37
C ILE A 59 19.79 -10.87 11.23
N ALA A 60 19.31 -12.13 11.22
CA ALA A 60 19.94 -13.21 11.97
C ALA A 60 21.36 -13.52 11.44
N LEU A 61 21.55 -13.49 10.11
CA LEU A 61 22.87 -13.63 9.48
C LEU A 61 23.82 -12.50 9.88
N ARG A 62 23.29 -11.28 10.06
CA ARG A 62 24.08 -10.13 10.52
C ARG A 62 24.46 -10.28 11.99
N LEU A 63 23.51 -10.68 12.84
CA LEU A 63 23.70 -10.91 14.27
C LEU A 63 24.73 -12.02 14.54
N ALA A 64 24.67 -13.13 13.80
CA ALA A 64 25.61 -14.24 13.93
C ALA A 64 27.07 -13.89 13.64
N LYS A 65 27.36 -12.73 13.01
CA LYS A 65 28.75 -12.24 12.87
C LYS A 65 29.32 -11.72 14.18
N PHE A 66 28.45 -11.28 15.09
CA PHE A 66 28.79 -10.71 16.39
C PHE A 66 28.52 -11.71 17.53
N GLU A 67 27.49 -12.53 17.38
CA GLU A 67 27.12 -13.59 18.31
C GLU A 67 27.84 -14.90 17.96
N LYS A 68 28.42 -15.58 18.96
CA LYS A 68 28.97 -16.95 18.80
C LYS A 68 27.89 -18.04 18.74
N TYR A 69 26.67 -17.68 18.34
CA TYR A 69 25.52 -18.58 18.28
C TYR A 69 25.23 -19.02 16.84
N PRO A 70 24.71 -20.24 16.63
CA PRO A 70 24.26 -20.67 15.30
C PRO A 70 23.19 -19.72 14.74
N VAL A 71 23.33 -19.33 13.48
CA VAL A 71 22.41 -18.38 12.81
C VAL A 71 20.94 -18.80 12.97
N MET A 72 20.68 -20.11 12.87
CA MET A 72 19.34 -20.67 12.96
C MET A 72 18.72 -20.49 14.36
N GLU A 73 19.53 -20.57 15.43
CA GLU A 73 19.05 -20.31 16.79
C GLU A 73 18.67 -18.85 16.98
N ILE A 74 19.48 -17.93 16.45
CA ILE A 74 19.19 -16.49 16.46
C ILE A 74 17.89 -16.20 15.70
N ALA A 75 17.77 -16.75 14.49
CA ALA A 75 16.57 -16.58 13.67
C ALA A 75 15.32 -17.11 14.37
N ASN A 76 15.37 -18.31 14.95
CA ASN A 76 14.26 -18.91 15.68
C ASN A 76 13.89 -18.11 16.94
N GLY A 77 14.88 -17.59 17.68
CA GLY A 77 14.64 -16.71 18.82
C GLY A 77 13.88 -15.45 18.42
N ILE A 78 14.30 -14.77 17.36
CA ILE A 78 13.59 -13.59 16.84
C ILE A 78 12.17 -13.96 16.39
N VAL A 79 12.01 -15.05 15.62
CA VAL A 79 10.72 -15.49 15.09
C VAL A 79 9.74 -15.88 16.20
N SER A 80 10.21 -16.51 17.29
CA SER A 80 9.35 -16.84 18.43
C SER A 80 8.71 -15.60 19.06
N HIS A 81 9.46 -14.51 19.19
CA HIS A 81 8.92 -13.24 19.71
C HIS A 81 7.89 -12.62 18.76
N ILE A 82 8.13 -12.66 17.46
CA ILE A 82 7.18 -12.09 16.49
C ILE A 82 5.91 -12.95 16.44
N SER A 83 6.06 -14.28 16.38
CA SER A 83 4.93 -15.21 16.32
C SER A 83 4.05 -15.12 17.57
N ALA A 84 4.63 -14.92 18.75
CA ALA A 84 3.86 -14.77 19.98
C ALA A 84 3.03 -13.47 20.06
N ASN A 85 3.41 -12.42 19.31
CA ASN A 85 2.81 -11.09 19.43
C ASN A 85 2.05 -10.64 18.17
N TYR A 86 2.33 -11.25 17.02
CA TYR A 86 1.91 -10.76 15.70
C TYR A 86 1.54 -11.89 14.72
N ASP A 87 1.11 -13.06 15.21
CA ASP A 87 0.64 -14.21 14.40
C ASP A 87 -0.48 -13.85 13.40
N LYS A 88 -1.36 -12.93 13.78
CA LYS A 88 -2.46 -12.43 12.94
C LYS A 88 -1.98 -11.54 11.80
N ASP A 89 -0.85 -10.86 11.98
CA ASP A 89 -0.31 -9.89 11.02
C ASP A 89 0.56 -10.58 9.97
N PHE A 90 1.35 -11.59 10.37
CA PHE A 90 2.35 -12.21 9.51
C PHE A 90 2.41 -13.74 9.66
N LYS A 91 2.55 -14.45 8.54
CA LYS A 91 3.08 -15.82 8.55
C LYS A 91 4.59 -15.74 8.44
N ILE A 92 5.29 -16.42 9.33
CA ILE A 92 6.73 -16.26 9.49
C ILE A 92 7.41 -17.59 9.29
N GLN A 93 8.49 -17.59 8.51
CA GLN A 93 9.30 -18.77 8.26
C GLN A 93 10.78 -18.41 8.32
N VAL A 94 11.57 -19.28 8.95
CA VAL A 94 13.03 -19.23 8.85
C VAL A 94 13.47 -20.12 7.68
N VAL A 95 14.25 -19.56 6.77
CA VAL A 95 14.79 -20.23 5.59
C VAL A 95 16.31 -20.28 5.68
N SER A 96 16.91 -21.44 5.42
CA SER A 96 18.36 -21.61 5.43
C SER A 96 19.07 -20.60 4.51
N PRO A 97 20.22 -20.01 4.90
CA PRO A 97 21.00 -20.25 6.12
C PRO A 97 20.60 -19.41 7.35
N GLY A 98 19.44 -18.73 7.33
CA GLY A 98 19.01 -17.83 8.42
C GLY A 98 18.23 -16.61 7.95
N TRP A 99 17.59 -16.68 6.79
CA TRP A 99 16.68 -15.67 6.29
C TRP A 99 15.34 -15.76 7.02
N ILE A 100 14.82 -14.62 7.46
CA ILE A 100 13.49 -14.53 8.05
C ILE A 100 12.54 -14.02 6.98
N HIS A 101 11.59 -14.86 6.57
CA HIS A 101 10.53 -14.52 5.64
C HIS A 101 9.28 -14.13 6.43
N LEU A 102 8.73 -12.95 6.16
CA LEU A 102 7.49 -12.44 6.73
C LEU A 102 6.47 -12.24 5.61
N GLU A 103 5.53 -13.17 5.47
CA GLU A 103 4.39 -13.06 4.56
C GLU A 103 3.27 -12.28 5.24
N VAL A 104 2.81 -11.21 4.60
CA VAL A 104 1.68 -10.39 5.06
C VAL A 104 0.39 -11.20 4.92
N THR A 105 -0.38 -11.32 6.00
CA THR A 105 -1.64 -12.06 5.96
C THR A 105 -2.71 -11.32 5.14
N HIS A 106 -3.69 -12.07 4.61
CA HIS A 106 -4.80 -11.48 3.87
C HIS A 106 -5.60 -10.46 4.70
N PRO A 107 -5.90 -10.69 6.00
CA PRO A 107 -6.56 -9.68 6.84
C PRO A 107 -5.77 -8.38 6.99
N LEU A 108 -4.45 -8.47 7.23
CA LEU A 108 -3.61 -7.28 7.32
C LEU A 108 -3.58 -6.52 5.98
N LEU A 109 -3.46 -7.24 4.87
CA LEU A 109 -3.45 -6.65 3.53
C LEU A 109 -4.80 -6.01 3.17
N ALA A 110 -5.92 -6.62 3.56
CA ALA A 110 -7.26 -6.03 3.40
C ALA A 110 -7.43 -4.76 4.24
N ALA A 111 -6.98 -4.76 5.49
CA ALA A 111 -7.02 -3.58 6.34
C ALA A 111 -6.15 -2.44 5.78
N TRP A 112 -5.00 -2.78 5.20
CA TRP A 112 -4.12 -1.83 4.52
C TRP A 112 -4.76 -1.27 3.24
N LEU A 113 -5.33 -2.12 2.38
CA LEU A 113 -6.04 -1.72 1.17
C LEU A 113 -7.22 -0.79 1.50
N GLN A 114 -7.97 -1.10 2.55
CA GLN A 114 -9.07 -0.25 3.03
C GLN A 114 -8.58 1.16 3.39
N ARG A 115 -7.46 1.27 4.11
CA ARG A 115 -6.89 2.56 4.50
C ARG A 115 -6.44 3.38 3.30
N ILE A 116 -5.87 2.76 2.27
CA ILE A 116 -5.43 3.49 1.08
C ILE A 116 -6.61 3.88 0.21
N ALA A 117 -7.61 3.01 0.05
CA ALA A 117 -8.78 3.28 -0.77
C ALA A 117 -9.69 4.37 -0.17
N VAL A 118 -9.78 4.46 1.17
CA VAL A 118 -10.75 5.35 1.85
C VAL A 118 -10.11 6.44 2.73
N GLY A 119 -8.88 6.26 3.18
CA GLY A 119 -8.20 7.17 4.14
C GLY A 119 -7.76 8.52 3.58
N GLY A 120 -8.16 8.87 2.36
CA GLY A 120 -7.70 10.04 1.59
C GLY A 120 -8.37 11.39 1.91
N VAL A 121 -9.09 11.57 3.03
CA VAL A 121 -9.76 12.85 3.31
C VAL A 121 -9.54 13.33 4.74
N GLN A 122 -8.32 13.78 5.04
CA GLN A 122 -8.11 14.82 6.05
C GLN A 122 -6.87 15.63 5.67
N LYS A 123 -7.09 16.87 5.23
CA LYS A 123 -6.05 17.86 4.96
C LYS A 123 -5.07 17.90 6.15
N PRO A 124 -3.75 17.69 5.95
CA PRO A 124 -2.79 18.28 6.86
C PRO A 124 -2.88 19.80 6.67
N GLY A 125 -3.13 20.52 7.77
CA GLY A 125 -3.18 21.98 7.77
C GLY A 125 -1.91 22.58 7.17
N ASN A 126 -2.13 23.63 6.37
CA ASN A 126 -1.16 24.63 5.89
C ASN A 126 0.32 24.27 6.05
N ARG A 127 0.90 23.63 5.03
CA ARG A 127 2.21 24.10 4.56
C ARG A 127 1.94 24.94 3.33
N GLY A 128 1.96 26.25 3.53
CA GLY A 128 1.96 27.22 2.45
C GLY A 128 3.18 26.96 1.57
N VAL A 129 2.92 26.44 0.38
CA VAL A 129 3.84 26.59 -0.74
C VAL A 129 3.00 27.25 -1.82
N SER A 130 3.16 28.57 -1.95
CA SER A 130 2.66 29.33 -3.07
C SER A 130 3.38 28.84 -4.34
N SER A 131 2.83 27.81 -4.97
CA SER A 131 3.25 27.39 -6.30
C SER A 131 2.16 27.81 -7.27
N SER A 132 2.35 28.98 -7.88
CA SER A 132 1.70 29.35 -9.13
C SER A 132 2.18 28.40 -10.23
N SER A 133 1.65 27.17 -10.28
CA SER A 133 1.97 26.23 -11.35
C SER A 133 0.93 26.39 -12.47
N PHE A 134 1.29 27.22 -13.44
CA PHE A 134 0.68 27.22 -14.77
C PHE A 134 0.61 25.78 -15.31
N PHE A 135 -0.44 25.47 -16.06
CA PHE A 135 -0.65 24.20 -16.77
C PHE A 135 0.65 23.72 -17.42
N SER A 136 1.37 22.84 -16.73
CA SER A 136 2.61 22.29 -17.26
C SER A 136 2.23 21.09 -18.11
N SER A 137 2.32 21.24 -19.43
CA SER A 137 2.18 20.14 -20.38
C SER A 137 3.03 18.94 -19.92
N PRO A 138 2.53 17.69 -20.02
CA PRO A 138 3.31 16.51 -19.62
C PRO A 138 4.62 16.46 -20.40
N LYS A 139 5.72 16.63 -19.67
CA LYS A 139 7.09 16.75 -20.22
C LYS A 139 7.61 15.42 -20.80
N SER A 140 6.95 14.31 -20.49
CA SER A 140 7.34 12.96 -20.94
C SER A 140 6.11 12.07 -21.17
N ALA A 141 6.25 11.07 -22.06
CA ALA A 141 5.19 10.09 -22.33
C ALA A 141 4.81 9.26 -21.08
N SER A 142 5.75 9.05 -20.16
CA SER A 142 5.52 8.41 -18.86
C SER A 142 4.55 9.21 -18.00
N LEU A 143 4.74 10.53 -17.91
CA LEU A 143 3.86 11.42 -17.15
C LEU A 143 2.44 11.44 -17.74
N PHE A 144 2.33 11.56 -19.06
CA PHE A 144 1.03 11.50 -19.72
C PHE A 144 0.32 10.16 -19.45
N THR A 145 1.04 9.03 -19.53
CA THR A 145 0.49 7.70 -19.23
C THR A 145 -0.05 7.62 -17.80
N ALA A 146 0.68 8.18 -16.84
CA ALA A 146 0.25 8.20 -15.44
C ALA A 146 -0.98 9.09 -15.21
N GLN A 147 -1.04 10.27 -15.83
CA GLN A 147 -2.21 11.16 -15.77
C GLN A 147 -3.44 10.53 -16.43
N TYR A 148 -3.26 9.92 -17.61
CA TYR A 148 -4.32 9.19 -18.30
C TYR A 148 -4.85 8.04 -17.44
N THR A 149 -3.95 7.27 -16.83
CA THR A 149 -4.35 6.15 -15.96
C THR A 149 -5.12 6.65 -14.74
N HIS A 150 -4.67 7.74 -14.12
CA HIS A 150 -5.41 8.37 -13.02
C HIS A 150 -6.81 8.81 -13.47
N ALA A 151 -6.91 9.55 -14.58
CA ALA A 151 -8.19 10.00 -15.12
C ALA A 151 -9.12 8.83 -15.44
N ARG A 152 -8.57 7.75 -16.01
CA ARG A 152 -9.30 6.51 -16.27
C ARG A 152 -9.83 5.88 -14.99
N CYS A 153 -9.02 5.82 -13.93
CA CYS A 153 -9.50 5.36 -12.63
C CYS A 153 -10.69 6.21 -12.17
N CYS A 154 -10.61 7.54 -12.23
CA CYS A 154 -11.71 8.44 -11.87
C CYS A 154 -12.99 8.15 -12.67
N SER A 155 -12.89 7.96 -14.00
CA SER A 155 -14.03 7.62 -14.84
C SER A 155 -14.65 6.27 -14.46
N LEU A 156 -13.84 5.26 -14.15
CA LEU A 156 -14.32 3.94 -13.70
C LEU A 156 -15.01 4.00 -12.33
N LEU A 157 -14.52 4.84 -11.42
CA LEU A 157 -15.14 5.04 -10.11
C LEU A 157 -16.50 5.72 -10.25
N ARG A 158 -16.62 6.74 -11.10
CA ARG A 158 -17.93 7.35 -11.41
C ARG A 158 -18.89 6.35 -12.04
N LEU A 159 -18.41 5.55 -12.97
CA LEU A 159 -19.23 4.49 -13.57
C LEU A 159 -19.72 3.50 -12.51
N ALA A 160 -18.87 3.13 -11.54
CA ALA A 160 -19.28 2.25 -10.44
C ALA A 160 -20.37 2.87 -9.55
N VAL A 161 -20.33 4.18 -9.31
CA VAL A 161 -21.41 4.89 -8.60
C VAL A 161 -22.71 4.87 -9.43
N HIS A 162 -22.62 5.22 -10.72
CA HIS A 162 -23.78 5.22 -11.62
C HIS A 162 -24.43 3.83 -11.75
N GLU A 163 -23.61 2.79 -11.78
CA GLU A 163 -24.03 1.39 -11.83
C GLU A 163 -24.51 0.86 -10.46
N GLY A 164 -24.50 1.66 -9.40
CA GLY A 164 -24.94 1.24 -8.07
C GLY A 164 -24.00 0.24 -7.37
N LEU A 165 -22.77 0.07 -7.85
CA LEU A 165 -21.73 -0.73 -7.18
C LEU A 165 -21.18 0.00 -5.94
N MET A 166 -21.26 1.33 -5.92
CA MET A 166 -20.90 2.20 -4.79
C MET A 166 -21.99 3.26 -4.58
N LYS A 167 -22.14 3.74 -3.35
CA LYS A 167 -23.06 4.84 -3.04
C LYS A 167 -22.29 6.16 -2.98
N GLN A 168 -22.93 7.25 -3.38
CA GLN A 168 -22.41 8.60 -3.17
C GLN A 168 -23.03 9.17 -1.89
N ARG A 169 -22.25 9.86 -1.06
CA ARG A 169 -22.77 10.67 0.04
C ARG A 169 -23.56 11.81 -0.57
N GLU A 170 -24.84 11.91 -0.20
CA GLU A 170 -25.65 13.09 -0.47
C GLU A 170 -24.97 14.29 0.20
N SER A 171 -24.42 15.19 -0.61
CA SER A 171 -23.98 16.49 -0.14
C SER A 171 -25.20 17.40 -0.10
N ASN A 172 -25.59 17.84 1.10
CA ASN A 172 -26.41 19.04 1.25
C ASN A 172 -25.58 20.19 0.64
N LEU A 173 -25.93 20.62 -0.57
CA LEU A 173 -25.22 21.66 -1.31
C LEU A 173 -25.94 22.99 -1.12
N ASP A 174 -25.29 23.90 -0.40
CA ASP A 174 -25.24 25.32 -0.73
C ASP A 174 -23.73 25.63 -0.82
N ASP A 175 -23.12 25.42 -1.99
CA ASP A 175 -22.06 26.27 -2.55
C ASP A 175 -21.39 25.65 -3.80
N CYS A 176 -21.21 26.52 -4.78
CA CYS A 176 -20.91 26.22 -6.18
C CYS A 176 -19.42 25.97 -6.47
N GLU A 177 -19.15 25.30 -7.59
CA GLU A 177 -17.85 25.11 -8.28
C GLU A 177 -16.80 24.16 -7.64
N SER A 178 -16.71 23.97 -6.32
CA SER A 178 -15.75 23.01 -5.71
C SER A 178 -16.22 21.55 -5.66
N ALA A 179 -17.47 21.30 -6.09
CA ALA A 179 -18.19 20.03 -5.92
C ALA A 179 -17.67 18.86 -6.78
N LYS A 180 -16.84 19.09 -7.80
CA LYS A 180 -16.46 18.04 -8.79
C LYS A 180 -15.30 17.16 -8.32
N GLN A 181 -14.34 17.72 -7.58
CA GLN A 181 -13.34 16.94 -6.83
C GLN A 181 -13.93 16.34 -5.54
N SER A 182 -15.09 16.84 -5.12
CA SER A 182 -15.84 16.36 -3.94
C SER A 182 -16.45 14.97 -4.14
N VAL A 183 -16.74 14.55 -5.38
CA VAL A 183 -17.39 13.26 -5.67
C VAL A 183 -16.57 12.08 -5.16
N LEU A 184 -15.24 12.08 -5.38
CA LEU A 184 -14.35 10.99 -4.94
C LEU A 184 -14.16 10.97 -3.42
N SER A 185 -14.13 12.14 -2.77
CA SER A 185 -14.14 12.26 -1.31
C SER A 185 -15.49 11.92 -0.67
N SER A 186 -16.53 11.78 -1.49
CA SER A 186 -17.92 11.49 -1.09
C SER A 186 -18.35 10.06 -1.41
N ILE A 187 -17.47 9.19 -1.90
CA ILE A 187 -17.84 7.79 -2.18
C ILE A 187 -18.06 7.04 -0.85
N LEU A 188 -19.33 6.80 -0.53
CA LEU A 188 -19.76 5.81 0.45
C LEU A 188 -19.68 4.44 -0.24
N THR A 189 -18.51 3.82 -0.13
CA THR A 189 -18.40 2.39 -0.43
C THR A 189 -19.42 1.61 0.42
N PRO A 190 -19.74 0.32 0.13
CA PRO A 190 -19.91 -0.55 1.28
C PRO A 190 -18.72 -0.30 2.21
N ASN A 191 -18.97 0.19 3.41
CA ASN A 191 -17.93 0.47 4.40
C ASN A 191 -18.04 -0.61 5.48
N PRO A 192 -17.13 -1.61 5.51
CA PRO A 192 -15.90 -1.73 4.72
C PRO A 192 -16.11 -2.33 3.32
N ILE A 193 -15.15 -2.08 2.40
CA ILE A 193 -15.12 -2.75 1.09
C ILE A 193 -14.95 -4.26 1.36
N PRO A 194 -15.69 -5.15 0.67
CA PRO A 194 -15.65 -6.59 0.95
C PRO A 194 -14.39 -7.26 0.38
N TRP A 195 -13.22 -6.93 0.93
CA TRP A 195 -11.93 -7.46 0.47
C TRP A 195 -11.77 -8.97 0.68
N LEU A 196 -12.31 -9.48 1.78
CA LEU A 196 -12.12 -10.86 2.26
C LEU A 196 -13.35 -11.73 2.00
N ASN A 197 -13.13 -12.99 1.62
CA ASN A 197 -14.17 -14.03 1.56
C ASN A 197 -14.45 -14.61 2.97
N SER A 198 -15.31 -15.63 3.03
CA SER A 198 -15.64 -16.35 4.27
C SER A 198 -14.44 -17.04 4.94
N ASP A 199 -13.38 -17.32 4.17
CA ASP A 199 -12.16 -18.01 4.65
C ASP A 199 -11.06 -17.01 5.05
N GLU A 200 -11.41 -15.73 5.24
CA GLU A 200 -10.46 -14.64 5.51
C GLU A 200 -9.37 -14.46 4.44
N LYS A 201 -9.61 -14.93 3.21
CA LYS A 201 -8.71 -14.73 2.06
C LYS A 201 -9.20 -13.59 1.18
N LEU A 202 -8.27 -12.89 0.52
CA LEU A 202 -8.66 -11.89 -0.47
C LEU A 202 -9.52 -12.52 -1.58
N ARG A 203 -10.63 -11.88 -1.95
CA ARG A 203 -11.62 -12.41 -2.92
C ARG A 203 -11.11 -12.53 -4.36
N PHE A 204 -9.92 -12.03 -4.66
CA PHE A 204 -9.41 -11.99 -6.03
C PHE A 204 -9.04 -13.38 -6.55
N ASN A 205 -9.49 -13.71 -7.75
CA ASN A 205 -9.20 -15.00 -8.41
C ASN A 205 -8.12 -14.89 -9.50
N HIS A 206 -7.86 -13.68 -10.01
CA HIS A 206 -6.95 -13.46 -11.14
C HIS A 206 -5.61 -12.88 -10.70
N LEU A 207 -4.51 -13.36 -11.30
CA LEU A 207 -3.13 -12.95 -10.98
C LEU A 207 -2.91 -11.44 -11.11
N ALA A 208 -3.54 -10.79 -12.11
CA ALA A 208 -3.38 -9.35 -12.32
C ALA A 208 -3.84 -8.49 -11.13
N CYS A 209 -4.81 -8.96 -10.33
CA CYS A 209 -5.17 -8.28 -9.08
C CYS A 209 -4.00 -8.28 -8.08
N TYR A 210 -3.33 -9.42 -7.92
CA TYR A 210 -2.20 -9.56 -7.00
C TYR A 210 -0.96 -8.81 -7.48
N LEU A 211 -0.73 -8.75 -8.79
CA LEU A 211 0.33 -7.93 -9.37
C LEU A 211 0.09 -6.44 -9.07
N LEU A 212 -1.16 -5.97 -9.21
CA LEU A 212 -1.53 -4.60 -8.85
C LEU A 212 -1.34 -4.32 -7.36
N ILE A 213 -1.76 -5.23 -6.49
CA ILE A 213 -1.54 -5.09 -5.04
C ILE A 213 -0.04 -5.02 -4.72
N ASN A 214 0.78 -5.88 -5.34
CA ASN A 214 2.23 -5.85 -5.18
C ASN A 214 2.83 -4.51 -5.59
N GLU A 215 2.42 -3.96 -6.72
CA GLU A 215 2.95 -2.68 -7.20
C GLU A 215 2.47 -1.51 -6.34
N LEU A 216 1.22 -1.52 -5.86
CA LEU A 216 0.72 -0.55 -4.89
C LEU A 216 1.55 -0.58 -3.61
N VAL A 217 1.83 -1.75 -3.05
CA VAL A 217 2.67 -1.91 -1.85
C VAL A 217 4.06 -1.35 -2.10
N ARG A 218 4.70 -1.70 -3.22
CA ARG A 218 6.03 -1.19 -3.60
C ARG A 218 6.08 0.33 -3.69
N VAL A 219 5.09 0.93 -4.31
CA VAL A 219 5.03 2.39 -4.49
C VAL A 219 4.84 3.07 -3.15
N VAL A 220 3.91 2.60 -2.32
CA VAL A 220 3.64 3.17 -1.00
C VAL A 220 4.82 2.98 -0.05
N ASP A 221 5.49 1.83 -0.10
CA ASP A 221 6.70 1.58 0.68
C ASP A 221 7.82 2.56 0.32
N LYS A 222 7.99 2.88 -0.97
CA LYS A 222 8.95 3.90 -1.41
C LYS A 222 8.54 5.31 -1.00
N LEU A 223 7.24 5.63 -1.04
CA LEU A 223 6.73 6.97 -0.70
C LEU A 223 7.05 7.37 0.74
N GLU A 224 7.06 6.41 1.66
CA GLU A 224 7.31 6.61 3.10
C GLU A 224 8.76 6.23 3.51
N GLU A 225 9.62 5.81 2.58
CA GLU A 225 11.04 5.56 2.87
C GLU A 225 11.79 6.90 2.95
N PRO A 226 12.66 7.13 3.96
CA PRO A 226 13.46 8.35 4.01
C PRO A 226 14.40 8.41 2.80
N ASP A 227 14.51 9.56 2.15
CA ASP A 227 15.42 9.77 1.02
C ASP A 227 16.89 9.66 1.47
N PHE A 228 17.44 8.44 1.48
CA PHE A 228 18.86 8.18 1.77
C PHE A 228 19.74 8.27 0.50
N GLY A 229 19.63 9.39 -0.22
CA GLY A 229 20.54 9.74 -1.31
C GLY A 229 20.37 8.97 -2.63
N ASN A 230 19.59 7.88 -2.67
CA ASN A 230 19.16 7.25 -3.92
C ASN A 230 17.88 7.93 -4.40
N SER A 231 17.97 8.75 -5.44
CA SER A 231 16.78 9.36 -6.04
C SER A 231 15.86 8.27 -6.61
N VAL A 232 14.72 8.05 -5.95
CA VAL A 232 13.69 7.15 -6.48
C VAL A 232 13.23 7.72 -7.82
N ASN A 233 13.31 6.91 -8.89
CA ASN A 233 12.76 7.31 -10.17
C ASN A 233 11.22 7.22 -10.13
N TRP A 234 10.59 8.33 -9.71
CA TRP A 234 9.15 8.44 -9.55
C TRP A 234 8.38 8.31 -10.87
N GLU A 235 8.95 8.76 -12.00
CA GLU A 235 8.33 8.57 -13.31
C GLU A 235 8.24 7.08 -13.67
N LYS A 236 9.31 6.32 -13.41
CA LYS A 236 9.30 4.86 -13.62
C LYS A 236 8.31 4.17 -12.68
N ALA A 237 8.21 4.61 -11.43
CA ALA A 237 7.23 4.07 -10.48
C ALA A 237 5.79 4.32 -10.94
N ALA A 238 5.48 5.55 -11.38
CA ALA A 238 4.17 5.91 -11.91
C ALA A 238 3.83 5.14 -13.20
N LEU A 239 4.80 5.01 -14.12
CA LEU A 239 4.63 4.24 -15.36
C LEU A 239 4.40 2.74 -15.08
N ASN A 240 5.16 2.14 -14.16
CA ASN A 240 4.99 0.74 -13.79
C ASN A 240 3.61 0.50 -13.17
N LEU A 241 3.20 1.34 -12.21
CA LEU A 241 1.86 1.25 -11.61
C LEU A 241 0.77 1.38 -12.68
N SER A 242 0.96 2.29 -13.64
CA SER A 242 0.03 2.49 -14.75
C SER A 242 -0.13 1.25 -15.63
N ARG A 243 0.98 0.61 -16.02
CA ARG A 243 0.98 -0.62 -16.84
C ARG A 243 0.36 -1.81 -16.12
N VAL A 244 0.65 -1.95 -14.83
CA VAL A 244 0.08 -3.03 -14.02
C VAL A 244 -1.43 -2.80 -13.83
N PHE A 245 -1.86 -1.55 -13.65
CA PHE A 245 -3.28 -1.20 -13.62
C PHE A 245 -3.97 -1.51 -14.95
N GLU A 246 -3.37 -1.15 -16.09
CA GLU A 246 -3.92 -1.47 -17.41
C GLU A 246 -4.08 -2.99 -17.60
N THR A 247 -3.08 -3.78 -17.19
CA THR A 247 -3.16 -5.25 -17.22
C THR A 247 -4.30 -5.77 -16.33
N PHE A 248 -4.46 -5.20 -15.13
CA PHE A 248 -5.58 -5.49 -14.24
C PHE A 248 -6.91 -5.15 -14.92
N TRP A 249 -7.06 -3.95 -15.46
CA TRP A 249 -8.29 -3.50 -16.10
C TRP A 249 -8.68 -4.37 -17.30
N CYS A 250 -7.72 -4.69 -18.18
CA CYS A 250 -7.96 -5.51 -19.36
C CYS A 250 -8.34 -6.95 -19.03
N LYS A 251 -7.73 -7.54 -17.99
CA LYS A 251 -7.93 -8.96 -17.65
C LYS A 251 -8.99 -9.21 -16.58
N CYS A 252 -9.28 -8.23 -15.73
CA CYS A 252 -10.21 -8.38 -14.62
C CYS A 252 -11.50 -7.59 -14.90
N ARG A 253 -12.46 -8.24 -15.56
CA ARG A 253 -13.80 -7.66 -15.74
C ARG A 253 -14.40 -7.25 -14.39
N ILE A 254 -14.91 -6.01 -14.32
CA ILE A 254 -15.55 -5.45 -13.11
C ILE A 254 -17.05 -5.29 -13.32
N PHE A 255 -17.44 -4.77 -14.50
CA PHE A 255 -18.83 -4.54 -14.90
C PHE A 255 -19.38 -5.74 -15.70
N GLY A 256 -20.67 -5.68 -16.02
CA GLY A 256 -21.37 -6.75 -16.74
C GLY A 256 -21.65 -7.96 -15.84
N GLU A 257 -21.40 -9.16 -16.36
CA GLU A 257 -21.70 -10.44 -15.69
C GLU A 257 -21.08 -10.58 -14.28
N VAL A 258 -19.91 -9.99 -14.04
CA VAL A 258 -19.24 -10.07 -12.73
C VAL A 258 -20.03 -9.31 -11.66
N LYS A 259 -20.65 -8.19 -12.02
CA LYS A 259 -21.49 -7.38 -11.12
C LYS A 259 -22.75 -8.15 -10.72
N THR A 260 -23.35 -8.90 -11.64
CA THR A 260 -24.59 -9.65 -11.38
C THR A 260 -24.33 -10.97 -10.68
N ALA A 261 -23.26 -11.69 -11.05
CA ALA A 261 -22.93 -12.99 -10.48
C ALA A 261 -22.14 -12.91 -9.16
N SER A 262 -21.35 -11.86 -8.97
CA SER A 262 -20.43 -11.74 -7.82
C SER A 262 -20.23 -10.26 -7.40
N PRO A 263 -21.26 -9.61 -6.84
CA PRO A 263 -21.23 -8.17 -6.54
C PRO A 263 -20.10 -7.78 -5.59
N GLU A 264 -19.76 -8.61 -4.60
CA GLU A 264 -18.67 -8.33 -3.66
C GLU A 264 -17.30 -8.37 -4.34
N LEU A 265 -17.11 -9.27 -5.31
CA LEU A 265 -15.88 -9.34 -6.10
C LEU A 265 -15.76 -8.10 -7.00
N ALA A 266 -16.85 -7.67 -7.62
CA ALA A 266 -16.88 -6.43 -8.39
C ALA A 266 -16.53 -5.22 -7.49
N GLN A 267 -17.13 -5.14 -6.31
CA GLN A 267 -16.83 -4.09 -5.32
C GLN A 267 -15.37 -4.10 -4.85
N ALA A 268 -14.79 -5.27 -4.57
CA ALA A 268 -13.38 -5.39 -4.20
C ALA A 268 -12.45 -4.93 -5.34
N LYS A 269 -12.80 -5.22 -6.61
CA LYS A 269 -12.05 -4.74 -7.78
C LYS A 269 -12.16 -3.22 -7.94
N ILE A 270 -13.33 -2.63 -7.74
CA ILE A 270 -13.45 -1.16 -7.69
C ILE A 270 -12.65 -0.59 -6.52
N GLY A 271 -12.57 -1.29 -5.39
CA GLY A 271 -11.67 -0.94 -4.29
C GLY A 271 -10.20 -0.84 -4.74
N LEU A 272 -9.72 -1.76 -5.58
CA LEU A 272 -8.36 -1.66 -6.15
C LEU A 272 -8.22 -0.44 -7.06
N THR A 273 -9.27 -0.09 -7.83
CA THR A 273 -9.31 1.13 -8.62
C THR A 273 -9.23 2.39 -7.73
N LEU A 274 -9.94 2.42 -6.59
CA LEU A 274 -9.86 3.50 -5.59
C LEU A 274 -8.45 3.64 -5.03
N ALA A 275 -7.84 2.53 -4.61
CA ALA A 275 -6.48 2.53 -4.07
C ALA A 275 -5.46 3.00 -5.12
N THR A 276 -5.61 2.55 -6.37
CA THR A 276 -4.73 2.97 -7.48
C THR A 276 -4.87 4.45 -7.79
N GLN A 277 -6.11 4.95 -7.86
CA GLN A 277 -6.39 6.37 -8.05
C GLN A 277 -5.72 7.21 -6.95
N SER A 278 -5.86 6.80 -5.69
CA SER A 278 -5.28 7.50 -4.54
C SER A 278 -3.75 7.53 -4.58
N VAL A 279 -3.11 6.39 -4.89
CA VAL A 279 -1.65 6.30 -4.98
C VAL A 279 -1.11 7.09 -6.19
N LEU A 280 -1.74 6.99 -7.36
CA LEU A 280 -1.35 7.76 -8.54
C LEU A 280 -1.50 9.26 -8.32
N LYS A 281 -2.59 9.70 -7.67
CA LYS A 281 -2.78 11.11 -7.31
C LYS A 281 -1.61 11.62 -6.49
N SER A 282 -1.24 10.89 -5.44
CA SER A 282 -0.09 11.28 -4.60
C SER A 282 1.24 11.24 -5.32
N LEU A 283 1.48 10.27 -6.22
CA LEU A 283 2.68 10.27 -7.05
C LEU A 283 2.74 11.50 -7.96
N LEU A 284 1.65 11.81 -8.65
CA LEU A 284 1.56 12.93 -9.59
C LEU A 284 1.75 14.27 -8.86
N GLU A 285 0.99 14.49 -7.78
CA GLU A 285 0.94 15.79 -7.10
C GLU A 285 2.09 15.98 -6.11
N GLU A 286 2.42 14.98 -5.29
CA GLU A 286 3.39 15.12 -4.19
C GLU A 286 4.84 14.86 -4.64
N LYS A 287 5.06 13.99 -5.64
CA LYS A 287 6.43 13.60 -6.08
C LYS A 287 6.81 14.13 -7.46
N LEU A 288 5.88 14.20 -8.40
CA LEU A 288 6.15 14.62 -9.78
C LEU A 288 5.77 16.08 -10.05
N GLY A 289 5.05 16.73 -9.13
CA GLY A 289 4.66 18.14 -9.26
C GLY A 289 3.71 18.44 -10.42
N VAL A 290 2.92 17.46 -10.85
CA VAL A 290 1.93 17.58 -11.93
C VAL A 290 0.53 17.29 -11.42
N PHE A 291 -0.47 17.91 -12.03
CA PHE A 291 -1.86 17.72 -11.63
C PHE A 291 -2.38 16.32 -11.98
N ALA A 292 -3.10 15.72 -11.03
CA ALA A 292 -3.84 14.48 -11.23
C ALA A 292 -5.21 14.80 -11.86
N LEU A 293 -5.23 14.95 -13.18
CA LEU A 293 -6.43 15.33 -13.93
C LEU A 293 -7.52 14.26 -13.83
N CYS A 294 -8.77 14.72 -13.83
CA CYS A 294 -9.95 13.88 -13.96
C CYS A 294 -10.64 14.25 -15.27
N GLU A 295 -11.06 13.25 -16.05
CA GLU A 295 -11.94 13.48 -17.19
C GLU A 295 -13.24 14.12 -16.66
N VAL A 296 -13.75 15.16 -17.30
CA VAL A 296 -14.97 15.88 -16.88
C VAL A 296 -16.17 15.27 -17.56
#